data_AF-A0A9D1A8G0-F1
#
_entry.id   AF-A0A9D1A8G0-F1
#
_cell.length_a   1.000
_cell.length_b   1.000
_cell.length_c   1.000
_cell.angle_alpha   90.00
_cell.angle_beta   90.00
_cell.angle_gamma   90.00
#
_symmetry.space_group_name_H-M   'P 1'
#
loop_
_entity.id
_entity.type
_entity.pdbx_description
1 polymer ?
#
loop_
_entity_poly.entity_id
_entity_poly.type
_entity_poly.pdbx_seq_one_letter_code
_entity_poly.pdbx_strand_id
1 'polypeptide(L)' 'LFDPACRWRLVEEYGIDRFTMEPDGRLRFTGGFPDADSAISWVLTFGDKAELLEPEELRKQLGALTKTLFDRYRRN' A
#
# COMPACT_ATOMS: atom_id res chain seq x y z
N LEU A 1 -5.38 0.82 -2.44
CA LEU A 1 -6.13 2.03 -2.04
C LEU A 1 -5.27 2.84 -1.11
N PHE A 2 -5.31 4.15 -1.25
CA PHE A 2 -4.53 5.09 -0.45
C PHE A 2 -5.44 6.15 0.15
N ASP A 3 -5.12 6.60 1.35
CA ASP A 3 -5.76 7.75 1.97
C ASP A 3 -5.57 9.02 1.11
N PRO A 4 -6.56 9.92 1.01
CA PRO A 4 -6.43 11.21 0.33
C PRO A 4 -5.18 12.01 0.75
N ALA A 5 -4.74 11.89 2.00
CA ALA A 5 -3.53 12.55 2.51
C ALA A 5 -2.24 12.12 1.78
N CYS A 6 -2.25 10.97 1.10
CA CYS A 6 -1.13 10.45 0.32
C CYS A 6 -1.08 10.99 -1.11
N ARG A 7 -2.05 11.81 -1.55
CA ARG A 7 -2.17 12.30 -2.93
C ARG A 7 -0.90 12.97 -3.44
N TRP A 8 -0.31 13.88 -2.66
CA TRP A 8 0.88 14.63 -3.06
C TRP A 8 2.03 13.68 -3.46
N ARG A 9 2.25 12.66 -2.64
CA ARG A 9 3.32 11.68 -2.84
C ARG A 9 3.08 10.81 -4.08
N LEU A 10 1.84 10.37 -4.30
CA LEU A 10 1.48 9.62 -5.52
C LEU A 10 1.68 10.47 -6.78
N VAL A 11 1.36 11.76 -6.72
CA VAL A 11 1.57 12.70 -7.83
C VAL A 11 3.06 12.92 -8.10
N GLU A 12 3.87 13.12 -7.06
CA GLU A 12 5.31 13.34 -7.22
C GLU A 12 6.05 12.11 -7.74
N GLU A 13 5.71 10.91 -7.25
CA GLU A 13 6.42 9.68 -7.63
C GLU A 13 5.95 9.10 -8.98
N TYR A 14 4.65 9.21 -9.30
CA TYR A 14 4.05 8.51 -10.45
C TYR A 14 3.26 9.41 -11.40
N GLY A 15 2.94 10.64 -11.01
CA GLY A 15 2.12 11.56 -11.79
C GLY A 15 0.62 11.50 -11.45
N ILE A 16 -0.09 12.57 -11.78
CA ILE A 16 -1.50 12.78 -11.42
C ILE A 16 -2.46 11.79 -12.08
N ASP A 17 -2.10 11.22 -13.23
CA ASP A 17 -2.95 10.32 -14.01
C ASP A 17 -2.82 8.84 -13.58
N ARG A 18 -2.04 8.54 -12.53
CA ARG A 18 -1.77 7.15 -12.08
C ARG A 18 -2.69 6.64 -10.99
N PHE A 19 -3.70 7.41 -10.61
CA PHE A 19 -4.73 6.95 -9.69
C PHE A 19 -6.10 7.51 -10.06
N THR A 20 -7.13 6.79 -9.64
CA THR A 20 -8.53 7.21 -9.70
C THR A 20 -9.05 7.44 -8.29
N MET A 21 -9.99 8.37 -8.13
CA MET A 21 -10.70 8.54 -6.86
C MET A 21 -11.89 7.58 -6.81
N GLU A 22 -11.99 6.79 -5.75
CA GLU A 22 -13.12 5.93 -5.46
C GLU A 22 -14.29 6.74 -4.87
N PRO A 23 -15.54 6.22 -4.87
CA PRO A 23 -16.70 6.93 -4.33
C PRO A 23 -16.58 7.33 -2.84
N ASP A 24 -15.73 6.64 -2.09
CA ASP A 24 -15.44 6.92 -0.68
C ASP A 24 -14.29 7.93 -0.47
N GLY A 25 -13.75 8.49 -1.56
CA GLY A 25 -12.66 9.45 -1.56
C GLY A 25 -11.26 8.84 -1.56
N ARG A 26 -11.10 7.53 -1.32
CA ARG A 26 -9.77 6.87 -1.37
C ARG A 26 -9.22 6.86 -2.79
N LEU A 27 -7.90 6.78 -2.90
CA LEU A 27 -7.20 6.79 -4.18
C LEU A 27 -6.87 5.34 -4.59
N ARG A 28 -7.39 4.88 -5.71
CA ARG A 28 -7.00 3.62 -6.36
C ARG A 28 -5.83 3.89 -7.30
N PHE A 29 -4.65 3.43 -6.89
CA PHE A 29 -3.45 3.44 -7.70
C PHE A 29 -3.23 2.08 -8.35
N THR A 30 -2.81 2.09 -9.61
CA THR A 30 -2.37 0.90 -10.34
C THR A 30 -1.02 1.23 -11.00
N GLY A 31 0.00 0.46 -10.64
CA GLY A 31 1.36 0.66 -11.14
C GLY A 31 2.14 -0.65 -11.16
N GLY A 32 3.09 -0.74 -12.08
CA GLY A 32 4.03 -1.86 -12.14
C GLY A 32 5.17 -1.68 -11.14
N PHE A 33 5.56 -2.78 -10.50
CA PHE A 33 6.75 -2.86 -9.67
C PHE A 33 7.74 -3.86 -10.29
N PRO A 34 9.05 -3.70 -10.07
CA PRO A 34 10.05 -4.65 -10.58
C PRO A 34 9.81 -6.08 -10.08
N ASP A 35 9.35 -6.21 -8.84
CA ASP A 35 9.08 -7.48 -8.17
C ASP A 35 8.09 -7.29 -6.99
N ALA A 36 7.69 -8.40 -6.39
CA ALA A 36 6.74 -8.44 -5.27
C ALA A 36 7.26 -7.72 -4.01
N ASP A 37 8.54 -7.87 -3.70
CA ASP A 37 9.15 -7.29 -2.51
C ASP A 37 9.20 -5.76 -2.61
N SER A 38 9.46 -5.24 -3.81
CA SER A 38 9.42 -3.80 -4.12
C SER A 38 8.01 -3.23 -3.94
N ALA A 39 6.98 -3.95 -4.39
CA ALA A 39 5.58 -3.54 -4.20
C ALA A 39 5.21 -3.49 -2.71
N ILE A 40 5.53 -4.55 -1.96
CA ILE A 40 5.25 -4.64 -0.52
C ILE A 40 6.00 -3.55 0.25
N SER A 41 7.29 -3.39 -0.02
CA SER A 41 8.13 -2.37 0.62
C SER A 41 7.60 -0.97 0.37
N TRP A 42 7.21 -0.68 -0.87
CA TRP A 42 6.62 0.61 -1.22
C TRP A 42 5.31 0.86 -0.48
N VAL A 43 4.38 -0.10 -0.45
CA VAL A 43 3.12 0.01 0.30
C VAL A 43 3.37 0.30 1.79
N LEU A 44 4.34 -0.39 2.40
CA LEU A 44 4.68 -0.19 3.82
C LEU A 44 5.16 1.22 4.15
N THR A 45 5.74 1.95 3.19
CA THR A 45 6.15 3.35 3.41
C THR A 45 4.99 4.29 3.69
N PHE A 46 3.75 3.89 3.38
CA PHE A 46 2.54 4.65 3.69
C PHE A 46 1.93 4.29 5.06
N GLY A 47 2.49 3.29 5.74
CA GLY A 47 1.98 2.82 7.03
C GLY A 47 0.55 2.30 6.94
N ASP A 48 -0.32 2.80 7.82
CA ASP A 48 -1.73 2.43 7.91
C ASP A 48 -2.62 3.10 6.85
N LYS A 49 -2.06 3.98 6.02
CA LYS A 49 -2.80 4.77 5.01
C LYS A 49 -2.87 4.11 3.64
N ALA A 50 -2.35 2.90 3.51
CA ALA A 50 -2.37 2.14 2.27
C ALA A 50 -2.90 0.73 2.49
N GLU A 51 -3.72 0.28 1.54
CA GLU A 51 -4.23 -1.08 1.44
C GLU A 51 -3.86 -1.65 0.07
N LEU A 52 -3.10 -2.73 0.04
CA LEU A 52 -2.82 -3.47 -1.19
C LEU A 52 -4.07 -4.29 -1.57
N LEU A 53 -4.65 -4.10 -2.76
CA LEU A 53 -5.86 -4.82 -3.19
C LEU A 53 -5.59 -6.09 -4.00
N GLU A 54 -4.50 -6.10 -4.75
CA GLU A 54 -4.13 -7.20 -5.64
C GLU A 54 -2.63 -7.13 -5.94
N PRO A 55 -2.00 -8.25 -6.33
CA PRO A 55 -2.55 -9.61 -6.34
C PRO A 55 -2.79 -10.18 -4.93
N GLU A 56 -3.65 -11.19 -4.83
CA GLU A 56 -4.02 -11.84 -3.55
C GLU A 56 -2.80 -12.42 -2.82
N GLU A 57 -1.83 -12.94 -3.56
CA GLU A 57 -0.60 -13.49 -2.99
C GLU A 57 0.20 -12.44 -2.20
N LEU A 58 0.37 -11.23 -2.76
CA LEU A 58 1.07 -10.15 -2.06
C LEU A 58 0.24 -9.63 -0.86
N ARG A 59 -1.10 -9.66 -0.94
CA ARG A 59 -1.95 -9.37 0.23
C ARG A 59 -1.70 -10.35 1.38
N LYS A 60 -1.57 -11.64 1.09
CA LYS A 60 -1.25 -12.67 2.09
C LYS A 60 0.13 -12.43 2.70
N GLN A 61 1.12 -12.10 1.87
CA GLN A 61 2.48 -11.81 2.33
C GLN A 61 2.52 -10.58 3.25
N LEU A 62 1.88 -9.48 2.87
CA LEU A 62 1.77 -8.28 3.71
C LEU A 62 1.02 -8.56 5.02
N GLY A 63 -0.05 -9.38 4.98
CA GLY A 63 -0.77 -9.83 6.16
C GLY A 63 0.09 -10.67 7.11
N ALA A 64 0.90 -11.59 6.57
CA ALA A 64 1.82 -12.40 7.36
C ALA A 64 2.93 -11.56 8.02
N LEU A 65 3.45 -10.57 7.29
CA LEU A 65 4.43 -9.62 7.82
C LEU A 65 3.85 -8.79 8.96
N THR A 66 2.68 -8.17 8.76
CA THR A 66 2.03 -7.35 9.80
C THR A 66 1.67 -8.17 11.04
N LYS A 67 1.22 -9.43 10.87
CA LYS A 67 1.02 -10.35 11.99
C LYS A 67 2.32 -10.66 12.75
N THR A 68 3.41 -10.92 12.03
CA THR A 68 4.73 -11.15 12.64
C THR A 68 5.19 -9.95 13.46
N LEU A 69 5.01 -8.73 12.93
CA LEU A 69 5.33 -7.50 13.63
C LEU A 69 4.44 -7.33 14.87
N PHE A 70 3.13 -7.52 14.73
CA PHE A 70 2.17 -7.47 15.83
C PHE A 70 2.57 -8.43 16.96
N ASP A 71 2.86 -9.69 16.65
CA ASP A 71 3.27 -10.68 17.64
C ASP A 71 4.61 -10.33 18.30
N ARG A 72 5.55 -9.73 17.55
CA ARG A 72 6.85 -9.29 18.08
C ARG A 72 6.71 -8.15 19.09
N TYR A 73 5.87 -7.16 18.80
CA TYR A 73 5.68 -5.99 19.68
C TYR A 73 4.61 -6.22 20.76
N ARG A 74 3.79 -7.28 20.66
CA ARG A 74 2.85 -7.69 21.72
C ARG A 74 3.50 -8.48 22.84
N ARG A 75 4.66 -9.11 22.59
CA ARG A 75 5.42 -9.83 23.61
C ARG A 75 6.01 -8.83 24.62
N ASN A 76 5.33 -8.66 25.74
CA ASN A 76 5.94 -8.32 27.03
C ASN A 76 6.55 -9.59 27.63
#